data_AF-A0A381VJX1-F1
#
_entry.id   AF-A0A381VJX1-F1
#
_cell.length_a   1.000
_cell.length_b   1.000
_cell.length_c   1.000
_cell.angle_alpha   90.00
_cell.angle_beta   90.00
_cell.angle_gamma   90.00
#
_symmetry.space_group_name_H-M   'P 1'
#
loop_
_entity.id
_entity.type
_entity.pdbx_description
1 polymer ?
#
loop_
_entity_poly.entity_id
_entity_poly.type
_entity_poly.pdbx_seq_one_letter_code
_entity_poly.pdbx_strand_id
1 'polypeptide(L)'
;MKRTLLHALSIVALSAASTFAKAPQVLSKTTKGNPALKAIDVISFAPQGVLLIGDGQGSQVVAVRTGDLAPAKPLAKAIPAIDAKLAGVIGAKANGIEILDLAVNPASGKAYFAIRKQDDKSHLILTVDGKGKIAEFSLDKVE
;
A
#
# COMPACT_ATOMS: atom_id res chain seq x y z
N MET A 1 -1.26 -66.54 33.05
CA MET A 1 -1.90 -66.11 34.32
C MET A 1 -2.98 -65.06 34.06
N LYS A 2 -4.28 -65.40 34.11
CA LYS A 2 -5.46 -64.57 33.77
C LYS A 2 -5.47 -63.08 34.26
N ARG A 3 -5.90 -62.17 33.35
CA ARG A 3 -7.01 -61.16 33.47
C ARG A 3 -6.83 -59.89 34.35
N THR A 4 -6.86 -58.65 33.79
CA THR A 4 -8.01 -57.69 33.55
C THR A 4 -8.00 -56.50 34.55
N LEU A 5 -8.67 -55.32 34.40
CA LEU A 5 -9.64 -54.75 33.43
C LEU A 5 -9.62 -53.19 33.44
N LEU A 6 -9.73 -52.48 32.28
CA LEU A 6 -10.12 -51.04 32.11
C LEU A 6 -9.21 -49.95 32.76
N HIS A 7 -9.14 -48.68 32.33
CA HIS A 7 -10.11 -47.84 31.60
C HIS A 7 -9.41 -46.94 30.56
N ALA A 8 -9.93 -46.88 29.33
CA ALA A 8 -9.56 -45.86 28.35
C ALA A 8 -10.48 -44.64 28.53
N LEU A 9 -9.97 -43.58 29.16
CA LEU A 9 -10.71 -42.32 29.27
C LEU A 9 -10.45 -41.47 28.02
N SER A 10 -11.33 -41.57 27.03
CA SER A 10 -11.24 -40.81 25.79
C SER A 10 -11.38 -39.31 26.05
N ILE A 11 -10.27 -38.58 25.98
CA ILE A 11 -10.28 -37.11 25.96
C ILE A 11 -10.85 -36.66 24.60
N VAL A 12 -12.13 -36.25 24.61
CA VAL A 12 -12.73 -35.57 23.47
C VAL A 12 -12.14 -34.17 23.38
N ALA A 13 -11.08 -34.03 22.59
CA ALA A 13 -10.52 -32.72 22.26
C ALA A 13 -11.53 -31.96 21.39
N LEU A 14 -12.29 -31.05 22.01
CA LEU A 14 -13.21 -30.16 21.30
C LEU A 14 -12.40 -29.12 20.51
N SER A 15 -11.92 -29.52 19.33
CA SER A 15 -11.22 -28.64 18.41
C SER A 15 -12.19 -27.61 17.84
N ALA A 16 -12.33 -26.48 18.53
CA ALA A 16 -13.03 -25.30 18.03
C ALA A 16 -12.30 -24.78 16.79
N ALA A 17 -12.73 -25.24 15.61
CA ALA A 17 -12.26 -24.78 14.32
C ALA A 17 -12.64 -23.31 14.17
N SER A 18 -11.74 -22.43 14.61
CA SER A 18 -11.85 -20.99 14.47
C SER A 18 -11.74 -20.68 12.98
N THR A 19 -12.88 -20.61 12.30
CA THR A 19 -12.96 -20.12 10.93
C THR A 19 -12.62 -18.63 10.97
N PHE A 20 -11.35 -18.31 10.71
CA PHE A 20 -10.91 -16.94 10.50
C PHE A 20 -11.67 -16.39 9.28
N ALA A 21 -12.78 -15.72 9.56
CA ALA A 21 -13.57 -15.07 8.54
C ALA A 21 -12.68 -14.08 7.80
N LYS A 22 -12.51 -14.29 6.49
CA LYS A 22 -11.73 -13.39 5.64
C LYS A 22 -12.31 -11.98 5.80
N ALA A 23 -11.47 -11.04 6.27
CA ALA A 23 -11.92 -9.68 6.53
C ALA A 23 -12.66 -9.13 5.29
N PRO A 24 -13.84 -8.49 5.46
CA PRO A 24 -14.65 -8.02 4.34
C PRO A 24 -13.84 -7.10 3.43
N GLN A 25 -14.05 -7.21 2.12
CA GLN A 25 -13.28 -6.40 1.17
C GLN A 25 -13.63 -4.91 1.31
N VAL A 26 -12.61 -4.06 1.38
CA VAL A 26 -12.78 -2.60 1.50
C VAL A 26 -13.46 -2.02 0.25
N LEU A 27 -13.14 -2.57 -0.92
CA LEU A 27 -13.78 -2.21 -2.20
C LEU A 27 -14.55 -3.42 -2.75
N SER A 28 -15.87 -3.29 -2.82
CA SER A 28 -16.79 -4.34 -3.29
C SER A 28 -16.90 -4.44 -4.82
N LYS A 29 -16.60 -3.35 -5.53
CA LYS A 29 -16.48 -3.26 -6.98
C LYS A 29 -15.33 -2.30 -7.33
N THR A 30 -14.66 -2.56 -8.44
CA THR A 30 -13.51 -1.80 -8.95
C THR A 30 -13.60 -1.73 -10.48
N THR A 31 -13.05 -0.68 -11.08
CA THR A 31 -13.05 -0.49 -12.54
C THR A 31 -11.62 -0.27 -12.99
N LYS A 32 -11.15 -1.08 -13.93
CA LYS A 32 -9.76 -1.00 -14.38
C LYS A 32 -9.54 0.15 -15.37
N GLY A 33 -8.59 1.04 -15.09
CA GLY A 33 -8.23 2.14 -16.00
C GLY A 33 -7.37 3.21 -15.34
N ASN A 34 -7.35 4.39 -15.96
CA ASN A 34 -6.78 5.61 -15.39
C ASN A 34 -7.90 6.43 -14.70
N PRO A 35 -7.76 6.80 -13.42
CA PRO A 35 -8.77 7.56 -12.67
C PRO A 35 -8.91 9.05 -13.08
N ALA A 36 -8.15 9.50 -14.09
CA ALA A 36 -8.27 10.83 -14.71
C ALA A 36 -8.12 12.02 -13.73
N LEU A 37 -7.29 11.82 -12.69
CA LEU A 37 -7.01 12.81 -11.65
C LEU A 37 -6.56 14.16 -12.22
N LYS A 38 -6.89 15.26 -11.53
CA LYS A 38 -6.38 16.60 -11.84
C LYS A 38 -5.23 16.99 -10.91
N ALA A 39 -5.37 16.69 -9.62
CA ALA A 39 -4.36 16.84 -8.59
C ALA A 39 -4.20 15.56 -7.76
N ILE A 40 -3.14 15.54 -6.94
CA ILE A 40 -2.87 14.51 -5.92
C ILE A 40 -2.47 15.28 -4.66
N ASP A 41 -3.46 15.84 -3.97
CA ASP A 41 -3.23 16.80 -2.87
C ASP A 41 -2.84 16.10 -1.56
N VAL A 42 -3.38 14.90 -1.34
CA VAL A 42 -3.20 14.10 -0.13
C VAL A 42 -3.42 12.61 -0.44
N ILE A 43 -2.72 11.71 0.26
CA ILE A 43 -2.83 10.27 0.11
C ILE A 43 -2.91 9.54 1.46
N SER A 44 -3.63 8.43 1.53
CA SER A 44 -3.71 7.61 2.75
C SER A 44 -4.02 6.16 2.46
N PHE A 45 -3.64 5.24 3.34
CA PHE A 45 -3.94 3.82 3.20
C PHE A 45 -5.14 3.40 4.03
N ALA A 46 -6.17 2.92 3.35
CA ALA A 46 -7.19 2.06 3.93
C ALA A 46 -6.68 0.61 4.04
N PRO A 47 -7.36 -0.28 4.78
CA PRO A 47 -6.97 -1.69 4.88
C PRO A 47 -6.89 -2.37 3.50
N GLN A 48 -6.19 -3.51 3.43
CA GLN A 48 -6.02 -4.29 2.19
C GLN A 48 -5.32 -3.51 1.06
N GLY A 49 -4.34 -2.66 1.41
CA GLY A 49 -3.49 -1.96 0.43
C GLY A 49 -4.26 -1.03 -0.49
N VAL A 50 -5.42 -0.52 -0.06
CA VAL A 50 -6.21 0.46 -0.82
C VAL A 50 -5.65 1.84 -0.55
N LEU A 51 -5.10 2.47 -1.59
CA LEU A 51 -4.61 3.84 -1.55
C LEU A 51 -5.78 4.79 -1.85
N LEU A 52 -6.13 5.63 -0.89
CA LEU A 52 -7.05 6.74 -1.06
C LEU A 52 -6.26 7.95 -1.55
N ILE A 53 -6.77 8.62 -2.59
CA ILE A 53 -6.15 9.80 -3.21
C ILE A 53 -7.18 10.93 -3.19
N GLY A 54 -6.83 12.05 -2.56
CA GLY A 54 -7.61 13.29 -2.62
C GLY A 54 -7.22 14.11 -3.84
N ASP A 55 -8.20 14.42 -4.68
CA ASP A 55 -8.07 15.25 -5.87
C ASP A 55 -9.05 16.42 -5.77
N GLY A 56 -8.63 17.49 -5.09
CA GLY A 56 -9.43 18.67 -4.84
C GLY A 56 -9.75 19.44 -6.12
N GLN A 57 -8.81 19.47 -7.08
CA GLN A 57 -9.06 20.06 -8.40
C GLN A 57 -10.08 19.28 -9.22
N GLY A 58 -10.09 17.95 -9.12
CA GLY A 58 -11.12 17.08 -9.70
C GLY A 58 -12.40 16.98 -8.87
N SER A 59 -12.43 17.57 -7.67
CA SER A 59 -13.54 17.48 -6.71
C SER A 59 -13.94 16.05 -6.36
N GLN A 60 -12.96 15.15 -6.23
CA GLN A 60 -13.15 13.72 -6.05
C GLN A 60 -12.17 13.10 -5.04
N VAL A 61 -12.55 11.94 -4.51
CA VAL A 61 -11.63 11.05 -3.76
C VAL A 61 -11.65 9.70 -4.46
N VAL A 62 -10.49 9.23 -4.88
CA VAL A 62 -10.34 7.97 -5.62
C VAL A 62 -9.72 6.92 -4.71
N ALA A 63 -10.27 5.71 -4.71
CA ALA A 63 -9.73 4.57 -4.01
C ALA A 63 -9.11 3.58 -5.01
N VAL A 64 -7.80 3.33 -4.88
CA VAL A 64 -7.02 2.47 -5.76
C VAL A 64 -6.56 1.22 -5.02
N ARG A 65 -6.92 0.04 -5.54
CA ARG A 65 -6.38 -1.25 -5.10
C ARG A 65 -4.96 -1.41 -5.64
N THR A 66 -3.94 -1.10 -4.83
CA THR A 66 -2.53 -1.16 -5.25
C THR A 66 -2.01 -2.58 -5.56
N GLY A 67 -2.66 -3.61 -5.00
CA GLY A 67 -2.16 -4.99 -5.01
C GLY A 67 -0.96 -5.25 -4.10
N ASP A 68 -0.42 -4.21 -3.44
CA ASP A 68 0.73 -4.29 -2.54
C ASP A 68 0.29 -4.83 -1.17
N LEU A 69 0.14 -6.15 -1.09
CA LEU A 69 -0.34 -6.87 0.10
C LEU A 69 0.72 -7.74 0.77
N ALA A 70 1.88 -7.92 0.11
CA ALA A 70 2.92 -8.81 0.57
C ALA A 70 3.72 -8.16 1.71
N PRO A 71 3.80 -8.77 2.91
CA PRO A 71 4.65 -8.26 3.98
C PRO A 71 6.11 -8.21 3.54
N ALA A 72 6.69 -7.01 3.57
CA ALA A 72 8.11 -6.80 3.38
C ALA A 72 8.71 -6.16 4.64
N LYS A 73 10.05 -6.13 4.71
CA LYS A 73 10.72 -5.38 5.77
C LYS A 73 10.51 -3.88 5.50
N PRO A 74 10.03 -3.08 6.47
CA PRO A 74 10.01 -1.63 6.35
C PRO A 74 11.41 -1.06 6.09
N LEU A 75 11.46 0.18 5.61
CA LEU A 75 12.70 0.89 5.38
C LEU A 75 13.51 1.03 6.68
N ALA A 76 14.66 0.36 6.76
CA ALA A 76 15.42 0.21 8.01
C ALA A 76 16.24 1.45 8.44
N LYS A 77 16.44 2.42 7.55
CA LYS A 77 17.22 3.65 7.79
C LYS A 77 16.64 4.79 6.96
N ALA A 78 16.75 6.03 7.47
CA ALA A 78 16.45 7.22 6.70
C ALA A 78 17.27 7.27 5.39
N ILE A 79 16.66 7.79 4.32
CA ILE A 79 17.32 8.00 3.03
C ILE A 79 17.73 9.49 2.97
N PRO A 80 19.04 9.83 3.00
CA PRO A 80 19.48 11.21 2.86
C PRO A 80 19.10 11.77 1.47
N ALA A 81 18.70 13.04 1.42
CA ALA A 81 18.27 13.75 0.21
C ALA A 81 17.24 12.95 -0.61
N ILE A 82 16.14 12.57 0.05
CA ILE A 82 15.06 11.77 -0.57
C ILE A 82 14.38 12.52 -1.71
N ASP A 83 14.17 13.83 -1.55
CA ASP A 83 13.72 14.78 -2.57
C ASP A 83 14.55 14.71 -3.86
N ALA A 84 15.87 14.87 -3.74
CA ALA A 84 16.77 14.83 -4.90
C ALA A 84 16.80 13.45 -5.57
N LYS A 85 16.62 12.36 -4.80
CA LYS A 85 16.57 10.99 -5.32
C LYS A 85 15.26 10.67 -6.03
N LEU A 86 14.13 11.12 -5.47
CA LEU A 86 12.82 11.03 -6.11
C LEU A 86 12.83 11.80 -7.45
N ALA A 87 13.36 13.02 -7.44
CA ALA A 87 13.49 13.85 -8.64
C ALA A 87 14.38 13.20 -9.72
N GLY A 88 15.54 12.66 -9.34
CA GLY A 88 16.46 12.01 -10.27
C GLY A 88 15.86 10.79 -10.99
N VAL A 89 14.96 10.04 -10.33
CA VAL A 89 14.32 8.85 -10.92
C VAL A 89 13.32 9.20 -12.01
N ILE A 90 12.68 10.37 -11.94
CA ILE A 90 11.75 10.89 -12.95
C ILE A 90 12.41 11.87 -13.93
N GLY A 91 13.76 11.97 -13.93
CA GLY A 91 14.52 12.87 -14.80
C GLY A 91 14.38 14.37 -14.47
N ALA A 92 13.85 14.72 -13.30
CA ALA A 92 13.74 16.11 -12.85
C ALA A 92 15.05 16.63 -12.23
N LYS A 93 15.19 17.95 -12.16
CA LYS A 93 16.28 18.63 -11.41
C LYS A 93 16.16 18.29 -9.93
N ALA A 94 17.26 18.37 -9.16
CA ALA A 94 17.27 18.02 -7.73
C ALA A 94 16.23 18.79 -6.88
N ASN A 95 15.94 20.05 -7.23
CA ASN A 95 14.89 20.90 -6.64
C ASN A 95 13.65 21.04 -7.56
N GLY A 96 13.50 20.15 -8.54
CA GLY A 96 12.46 20.17 -9.56
C GLY A 96 11.17 19.45 -9.17
N ILE A 97 11.03 19.05 -7.90
CA ILE A 97 9.81 18.47 -7.34
C ILE A 97 9.44 19.15 -6.03
N GLU A 98 8.18 19.01 -5.67
CA GLU A 98 7.62 19.29 -4.35
C GLU A 98 6.99 18.00 -3.84
N ILE A 99 7.30 17.61 -2.61
CA ILE A 99 6.63 16.48 -1.94
C ILE A 99 5.37 17.06 -1.28
N LEU A 100 4.20 16.62 -1.73
CA LEU A 100 2.91 17.06 -1.22
C LEU A 100 2.51 16.25 0.01
N ASP A 101 2.70 14.93 -0.05
CA ASP A 101 2.32 14.02 1.03
C ASP A 101 3.07 12.68 0.97
N LEU A 102 3.05 11.94 2.09
CA LEU A 102 3.71 10.64 2.28
C LEU A 102 2.82 9.68 3.08
N ALA A 103 2.42 8.57 2.47
CA ALA A 103 1.71 7.48 3.14
C ALA A 103 2.55 6.19 3.11
N VAL A 104 2.53 5.41 4.19
CA VAL A 104 3.17 4.08 4.25
C VAL A 104 2.10 3.01 4.20
N ASN A 105 2.25 2.04 3.29
CA ASN A 105 1.34 0.91 3.19
C ASN A 105 1.49 0.01 4.44
N PRO A 106 0.44 -0.17 5.26
CA PRO A 106 0.54 -0.95 6.49
C PRO A 106 0.73 -2.45 6.26
N ALA A 107 0.43 -2.97 5.06
CA ALA A 107 0.62 -4.38 4.74
C ALA A 107 2.08 -4.70 4.35
N SER A 108 2.73 -3.83 3.57
CA SER A 108 4.05 -4.08 2.99
C SER A 108 5.19 -3.29 3.62
N GLY A 109 4.89 -2.19 4.32
CA GLY A 109 5.90 -1.22 4.79
C GLY A 109 6.54 -0.38 3.67
N LYS A 110 6.00 -0.44 2.45
CA LYS A 110 6.41 0.41 1.31
C LYS A 110 5.88 1.84 1.50
N ALA A 111 6.75 2.83 1.32
CA ALA A 111 6.36 4.23 1.32
C ALA A 111 5.87 4.68 -0.05
N TYR A 112 4.86 5.54 -0.09
CA TYR A 112 4.26 6.17 -1.26
C TYR A 112 4.33 7.68 -1.05
N PHE A 113 4.88 8.41 -2.02
CA PHE A 113 5.07 9.85 -2.01
C PHE A 113 4.20 10.46 -3.10
N ALA A 114 3.25 11.31 -2.73
CA ALA A 114 2.59 12.22 -3.65
C ALA A 114 3.53 13.39 -3.94
N ILE A 115 3.83 13.62 -5.21
CA ILE A 115 4.72 14.71 -5.63
C ILE A 115 4.10 15.55 -6.74
N ARG A 116 4.54 16.80 -6.83
CA ARG A 116 4.32 17.68 -7.98
C ARG A 116 5.65 18.03 -8.65
N LYS A 117 5.77 17.77 -9.95
CA LYS A 117 6.89 18.25 -10.77
C LYS A 117 6.76 19.76 -10.99
N GLN A 118 7.87 20.51 -10.88
CA GLN A 118 7.86 21.98 -10.97
C GLN A 118 7.90 22.52 -12.42
N ASP A 119 8.40 21.73 -13.36
CA ASP A 119 8.56 22.10 -14.78
C ASP A 119 7.26 22.04 -15.58
N ASP A 120 6.49 20.96 -15.44
CA ASP A 120 5.23 20.72 -16.15
C ASP A 120 3.98 20.75 -15.25
N LYS A 121 4.15 20.89 -13.92
CA LYS A 121 3.09 20.87 -12.90
C LYS A 121 2.32 19.55 -12.83
N SER A 122 2.85 18.47 -13.39
CA SER A 122 2.25 17.14 -13.29
C SER A 122 2.35 16.58 -11.86
N HIS A 123 1.38 15.74 -11.51
CA HIS A 123 1.33 15.03 -10.24
C HIS A 123 1.68 13.56 -10.47
N LEU A 124 2.54 13.00 -9.62
CA LEU A 124 2.99 11.61 -9.70
C LEU A 124 2.96 10.97 -8.31
N ILE A 125 2.84 9.64 -8.27
CA ILE A 125 3.03 8.87 -7.06
C ILE A 125 4.30 8.03 -7.23
N LEU A 126 5.27 8.26 -6.37
CA LEU A 126 6.53 7.51 -6.33
C LEU A 126 6.55 6.60 -5.12
N THR A 127 7.10 5.41 -5.26
CA THR A 127 7.20 4.42 -4.19
C THR A 127 8.64 4.20 -3.77
N VAL A 128 8.84 3.87 -2.49
CA VAL A 128 10.14 3.48 -1.93
C VAL A 128 9.96 2.20 -1.12
N ASP A 129 10.67 1.14 -1.52
CA ASP A 129 10.64 -0.13 -0.79
C ASP A 129 11.62 -0.18 0.40
N GLY A 130 11.57 -1.26 1.19
CA GLY A 130 12.44 -1.45 2.35
C GLY A 130 13.95 -1.53 2.06
N LYS A 131 14.35 -1.63 0.79
CA LYS A 131 15.75 -1.57 0.33
C LYS A 131 16.13 -0.17 -0.15
N GLY A 132 15.21 0.78 -0.12
CA GLY A 132 15.38 2.14 -0.67
C GLY A 132 15.27 2.20 -2.19
N LYS A 133 14.75 1.16 -2.87
CA LYS A 133 14.50 1.21 -4.31
C LYS A 133 13.31 2.12 -4.57
N ILE A 134 13.51 3.11 -5.42
CA ILE A 134 12.48 4.04 -5.88
C ILE A 134 11.87 3.53 -7.20
N ALA A 135 10.56 3.64 -7.36
CA ALA A 135 9.85 3.36 -8.61
C ALA A 135 8.53 4.14 -8.70
N GLU A 136 8.11 4.53 -9.90
CA GLU A 136 6.80 5.14 -10.13
C GLU A 136 5.64 4.14 -9.92
N PHE A 137 4.57 4.59 -9.26
CA PHE A 137 3.30 3.90 -9.19
C PHE A 137 2.37 4.47 -10.28
N SER A 138 2.49 3.93 -11.50
CA SER A 138 1.66 4.35 -12.64
C SER A 138 0.17 4.14 -12.36
N LEU A 139 -0.62 5.17 -12.63
CA LEU A 139 -2.08 5.17 -12.47
C LEU A 139 -2.83 4.69 -13.72
N ASP A 140 -2.16 4.30 -14.81
CA ASP A 140 -2.82 4.09 -16.11
C ASP A 140 -3.77 2.88 -16.18
N LYS A 141 -3.54 1.87 -15.33
CA LYS A 141 -4.23 0.56 -15.38
C LYS A 141 -4.52 0.02 -13.98
N VAL A 142 -4.81 0.92 -13.03
CA VAL A 142 -5.19 0.58 -11.65
C VAL A 142 -6.63 0.09 -11.57
N GLU A 143 -7.02 -0.46 -10.42
CA GLU A 143 -8.37 -0.95 -10.10
C GLU A 143 -8.98 -0.21 -8.91
#